data_AF-A0A495TA66-F1
#
_entry.id   AF-A0A495TA66-F1
#
_cell.length_a   1.000
_cell.length_b   1.000
_cell.length_c   1.000
_cell.angle_alpha   90.00
_cell.angle_beta   90.00
_cell.angle_gamma   90.00
#
_symmetry.space_group_name_H-M   'P 1'
#
loop_
_entity.id
_entity.type
_entity.pdbx_description
1 polymer ?
#
loop_
_entity_poly.entity_id
_entity_poly.type
_entity_poly.pdbx_seq_one_letter_code
_entity_poly.pdbx_strand_id
1 'polypeptide(L)'
;MDAFETRLHSAWEWWDAAIEDAQEGRWTRTPLERRATDEIAAAVPAYLDPSADIPWPARLDRLASWAGTIRRAARAGGWQLRPVDGVTPPRPAGMAELLCAIHAVGEQAEAWLRRLPVDGPPPAREVVKVEAFLSGPGSAEDLRQFFYD
;
A
#
# COMPACT_ATOMS: atom_id res chain seq x y z
N MET A 1 -19.88 -7.02 3.46
CA MET A 1 -18.46 -6.80 3.81
C MET A 1 -18.39 -5.55 4.67
N ASP A 2 -17.59 -5.51 5.73
CA ASP A 2 -17.43 -4.29 6.52
C ASP A 2 -16.54 -3.26 5.78
N ALA A 3 -16.40 -2.05 6.33
CA ALA A 3 -15.67 -0.97 5.67
C ALA A 3 -14.17 -1.30 5.50
N PHE A 4 -13.55 -1.99 6.45
CA PHE A 4 -12.15 -2.40 6.38
C PHE A 4 -11.94 -3.43 5.26
N GLU A 5 -12.74 -4.49 5.26
CA GLU A 5 -12.65 -5.55 4.26
C GLU A 5 -12.93 -5.01 2.85
N THR A 6 -13.85 -4.05 2.72
CA THR A 6 -14.14 -3.39 1.44
C THR A 6 -12.94 -2.60 0.93
N ARG A 7 -12.30 -1.83 1.80
CA ARG A 7 -11.08 -1.08 1.48
C ARG A 7 -9.96 -2.00 1.03
N LEU A 8 -9.68 -3.03 1.81
CA LEU A 8 -8.59 -3.97 1.51
C LEU A 8 -8.85 -4.72 0.21
N HIS A 9 -10.08 -5.16 -0.03
CA HIS A 9 -10.45 -5.82 -1.27
C HIS A 9 -10.25 -4.90 -2.47
N SER A 10 -10.76 -3.67 -2.42
CA SER A 10 -10.58 -2.71 -3.52
C SER A 10 -9.10 -2.32 -3.71
N ALA A 11 -8.30 -2.25 -2.63
CA ALA A 11 -6.87 -2.03 -2.75
C ALA A 11 -6.17 -3.16 -3.52
N TRP A 12 -6.54 -4.43 -3.26
CA TRP A 12 -6.05 -5.56 -4.05
C TRP A 12 -6.48 -5.45 -5.52
N GLU A 13 -7.75 -5.14 -5.80
CA GLU A 13 -8.20 -4.97 -7.19
C GLU A 13 -7.41 -3.89 -7.94
N TRP A 14 -7.12 -2.76 -7.29
CA TRP A 14 -6.33 -1.68 -7.89
C TRP A 14 -4.85 -2.04 -8.05
N TRP A 15 -4.29 -2.75 -7.07
CA TRP A 15 -2.93 -3.28 -7.16
C TRP A 15 -2.80 -4.25 -8.33
N ASP A 16 -3.65 -5.29 -8.37
CA ASP A 16 -3.65 -6.31 -9.41
C ASP A 16 -3.84 -5.67 -10.79
N ALA A 17 -4.72 -4.67 -10.90
CA ALA A 17 -4.92 -3.95 -12.15
C ALA A 17 -3.66 -3.26 -12.68
N ALA A 18 -2.90 -2.60 -11.81
CA ALA A 18 -1.66 -1.95 -12.20
C ALA A 18 -0.57 -2.97 -12.56
N ILE A 19 -0.48 -4.08 -11.81
CA ILE A 19 0.49 -5.15 -12.09
C ILE A 19 0.17 -5.86 -13.40
N GLU A 20 -1.08 -6.23 -13.64
CA GLU A 20 -1.53 -6.84 -14.91
C GLU A 20 -1.23 -5.94 -16.11
N ASP A 21 -1.59 -4.65 -16.02
CA ASP A 21 -1.35 -3.72 -17.11
C ASP A 21 0.14 -3.50 -17.38
N ALA A 22 0.99 -3.58 -16.36
CA ALA A 22 2.43 -3.57 -16.55
C ALA A 22 2.93 -4.85 -17.24
N GLN A 23 2.47 -6.02 -16.80
CA GLN A 23 2.87 -7.33 -17.36
C GLN A 23 2.40 -7.52 -18.81
N GLU A 24 1.24 -6.99 -19.15
CA GLU A 24 0.68 -7.04 -20.51
C GLU A 24 1.17 -5.89 -21.40
N GLY A 25 2.12 -5.07 -20.91
CA GLY A 25 2.74 -3.99 -21.67
C GLY A 25 1.82 -2.79 -21.95
N ARG A 26 0.68 -2.69 -21.27
CA ARG A 26 -0.25 -1.55 -21.35
C ARG A 26 0.23 -0.35 -20.53
N TRP A 27 1.05 -0.61 -19.50
CA TRP A 27 1.77 0.40 -18.76
C TRP A 27 3.28 0.11 -18.75
N THR A 28 4.04 0.89 -19.53
CA THR A 28 5.51 0.90 -19.43
C THR A 28 5.94 2.02 -18.50
N ARG A 29 6.67 1.68 -17.43
CA ARG A 29 7.15 2.67 -16.47
C ARG A 29 8.10 3.67 -17.13
N THR A 30 7.88 4.95 -16.86
CA THR A 30 8.79 6.04 -17.20
C THR A 30 10.03 6.03 -16.29
N PRO A 31 11.11 6.77 -16.65
CA PRO A 31 12.26 6.93 -15.75
C PRO A 31 11.90 7.52 -14.38
N LEU A 32 10.90 8.41 -14.33
CA LEU A 32 10.39 8.99 -13.10
C LEU A 32 9.69 7.92 -12.24
N GLU A 33 8.86 7.09 -12.86
CA GLU A 33 8.13 6.02 -12.16
C GLU A 33 9.09 4.96 -11.61
N ARG A 34 10.10 4.55 -12.39
CA ARG A 34 11.17 3.65 -11.92
C ARG A 34 11.87 4.20 -10.68
N ARG A 35 12.31 5.47 -10.74
CA ARG A 35 12.95 6.13 -9.59
C ARG A 35 12.02 6.19 -8.38
N ALA A 36 10.75 6.52 -8.58
CA ALA A 36 9.80 6.56 -7.47
C ALA A 36 9.57 5.18 -6.85
N THR A 37 9.50 4.10 -7.65
CA THR A 37 9.47 2.73 -7.12
C THR A 37 10.71 2.43 -6.27
N ASP A 38 11.89 2.86 -6.71
CA ASP A 38 13.14 2.68 -5.96
C ASP A 38 13.16 3.45 -4.65
N GLU A 39 12.70 4.69 -4.66
CA GLU A 39 12.62 5.54 -3.48
C GLU A 39 11.59 5.00 -2.47
N ILE A 40 10.45 4.48 -2.93
CA ILE A 40 9.47 3.82 -2.08
C ILE A 40 10.09 2.58 -1.44
N ALA A 41 10.69 1.69 -2.24
CA ALA A 41 11.32 0.47 -1.73
C ALA A 41 12.45 0.75 -0.72
N ALA A 42 13.17 1.87 -0.87
CA ALA A 42 14.20 2.28 0.08
C ALA A 42 13.65 2.93 1.37
N ALA A 43 12.48 3.55 1.30
CA ALA A 43 11.88 4.30 2.41
C ALA A 43 10.91 3.49 3.26
N VAL A 44 10.44 2.35 2.76
CA VAL A 44 9.50 1.49 3.47
C VAL A 44 10.25 0.58 4.46
N PRO A 45 9.68 0.36 5.65
CA PRO A 45 10.32 -0.48 6.65
C PRO A 45 10.32 -1.94 6.19
N ALA A 46 11.41 -2.64 6.47
CA ALA A 46 11.57 -4.05 6.16
C ALA A 46 10.47 -4.92 6.80
N TYR A 47 10.18 -6.06 6.17
CA TYR A 47 9.32 -7.09 6.72
C TYR A 47 9.64 -7.40 8.19
N LEU A 48 8.57 -7.49 8.98
CA LEU A 48 8.62 -7.99 10.34
C LEU A 48 7.71 -9.21 10.43
N ASP A 49 8.23 -10.27 11.05
CA ASP A 49 7.44 -11.47 11.36
C ASP A 49 6.14 -11.08 12.12
N PRO A 50 4.95 -11.48 11.65
CA PRO A 50 3.68 -11.23 12.33
C PRO A 50 3.65 -11.80 13.76
N SER A 51 4.44 -12.83 14.06
CA SER A 51 4.60 -13.41 15.40
C SER A 51 5.54 -12.61 16.31
N ALA A 52 6.25 -11.60 15.79
CA ALA A 52 7.11 -10.76 16.59
C ALA A 52 6.32 -10.02 17.68
N ASP A 53 6.80 -10.13 18.92
CA ASP A 53 6.22 -9.44 20.06
C ASP A 53 6.75 -8.01 20.13
N ILE A 54 6.04 -7.11 19.45
CA ILE A 54 6.33 -5.67 19.47
C ILE A 54 5.11 -4.88 19.97
N PRO A 55 5.32 -3.74 20.66
CA PRO A 55 4.23 -2.91 21.14
C PRO A 55 3.33 -2.41 19.99
N TRP A 56 2.03 -2.36 20.23
CA TRP A 56 1.02 -1.87 19.28
C TRP A 56 1.35 -0.52 18.65
N PRO A 57 1.81 0.51 19.40
CA PRO A 57 2.22 1.78 18.80
C PRO A 57 3.31 1.60 17.73
N ALA A 58 4.34 0.80 18.02
CA ALA A 58 5.46 0.58 17.11
C ALA A 58 5.05 -0.24 15.86
N ARG A 59 4.17 -1.23 16.03
CA ARG A 59 3.63 -2.02 14.90
C ARG A 59 2.82 -1.14 13.96
N LEU A 60 1.91 -0.32 14.50
CA LEU A 60 1.05 0.55 13.71
C LEU A 60 1.82 1.71 13.09
N ASP A 61 2.82 2.28 13.77
CA ASP A 61 3.68 3.32 13.21
C ASP A 61 4.44 2.83 11.97
N ARG A 62 4.98 1.60 12.03
CA ARG A 62 5.62 0.95 10.88
C ARG A 62 4.69 0.88 9.67
N LEU A 63 3.46 0.42 9.86
CA LEU A 63 2.47 0.29 8.79
C LEU A 63 1.97 1.66 8.30
N ALA A 64 1.74 2.59 9.22
CA ALA A 64 1.33 3.97 8.92
C ALA A 64 2.39 4.73 8.10
N SER A 65 3.67 4.40 8.27
CA SER A 65 4.76 5.03 7.51
C SER A 65 4.59 4.90 5.99
N TRP A 66 3.94 3.83 5.52
CA TRP A 66 3.62 3.62 4.11
C TRP A 66 2.77 4.74 3.53
N ALA A 67 1.68 5.15 4.19
CA ALA A 67 0.84 6.24 3.71
C ALA A 67 1.63 7.55 3.58
N GLY A 68 2.49 7.85 4.56
CA GLY A 68 3.41 9.00 4.49
C GLY A 68 4.38 8.94 3.31
N THR A 69 4.99 7.77 3.07
CA THR A 69 5.91 7.54 1.94
C THR A 69 5.21 7.68 0.60
N ILE A 70 4.02 7.08 0.45
CA ILE A 70 3.24 7.15 -0.78
C ILE A 70 2.75 8.57 -1.05
N ARG A 71 2.31 9.33 -0.03
CA ARG A 71 1.95 10.75 -0.20
C ARG A 71 3.12 11.60 -0.72
N ARG A 72 4.34 11.32 -0.26
CA ARG A 72 5.54 12.02 -0.77
C ARG A 72 5.84 11.66 -2.22
N ALA A 73 5.83 10.37 -2.56
CA ALA A 73 6.05 9.90 -3.92
C ALA A 73 4.98 10.46 -4.89
N ALA A 74 3.70 10.38 -4.52
CA ALA A 74 2.57 10.93 -5.26
C ALA A 74 2.76 12.43 -5.56
N ARG A 75 3.11 13.22 -4.54
CA ARG A 75 3.37 14.66 -4.71
C ARG A 75 4.56 14.93 -5.63
N ALA A 76 5.66 14.19 -5.48
CA ALA A 76 6.86 14.39 -6.28
C ALA A 76 6.65 14.05 -7.76
N GLY A 77 5.84 13.02 -8.05
CA GLY A 77 5.53 12.62 -9.43
C GLY A 77 4.28 13.25 -10.04
N GLY A 78 3.54 14.07 -9.29
CA GLY A 78 2.30 14.68 -9.75
C GLY A 78 1.13 13.69 -9.90
N TRP A 79 1.19 12.53 -9.24
CA TRP A 79 0.13 11.52 -9.26
C TRP A 79 -0.96 11.86 -8.24
N GLN A 80 -2.22 11.85 -8.69
CA GLN A 80 -3.36 12.13 -7.83
C GLN A 80 -3.75 10.88 -7.03
N LEU A 81 -3.66 10.95 -5.70
CA LEU A 81 -4.21 9.93 -4.81
C LEU A 81 -5.73 10.09 -4.72
N ARG A 82 -6.45 8.98 -4.85
CA ARG A 82 -7.92 8.91 -4.82
C ARG A 82 -8.37 7.79 -3.87
N PRO A 83 -9.57 7.91 -3.27
CA PRO A 83 -10.17 6.81 -2.54
C PRO A 83 -10.41 5.60 -3.45
N VAL A 84 -10.12 4.39 -2.95
CA VAL A 84 -10.32 3.13 -3.69
C VAL A 84 -11.57 2.37 -3.23
N ASP A 85 -12.08 2.65 -2.02
CA ASP A 85 -13.16 1.89 -1.36
C ASP A 85 -14.41 1.73 -2.25
N GLY A 86 -14.64 0.51 -2.75
CA GLY A 86 -15.82 0.19 -3.58
C GLY A 86 -15.79 0.77 -4.99
N VAL A 87 -14.62 1.21 -5.47
CA VAL A 87 -14.44 1.80 -6.81
C VAL A 87 -13.64 0.84 -7.67
N THR A 88 -14.12 0.55 -8.88
CA THR A 88 -13.37 -0.24 -9.86
C THR A 88 -12.14 0.54 -10.36
N PRO A 89 -10.95 -0.08 -10.44
CA PRO A 89 -9.76 0.60 -10.94
C PRO A 89 -9.93 1.04 -12.39
N PRO A 90 -9.53 2.28 -12.75
CA PRO A 90 -9.43 2.70 -14.14
C PRO A 90 -8.48 1.79 -14.93
N ARG A 91 -8.80 1.54 -16.21
CA ARG A 91 -7.91 0.85 -17.15
C ARG A 91 -7.65 1.75 -18.38
N PRO A 92 -6.39 1.91 -18.83
CA PRO A 92 -5.21 1.28 -18.25
C PRO A 92 -4.85 1.87 -16.87
N ALA A 93 -4.42 1.02 -15.95
CA ALA A 93 -3.94 1.33 -14.62
C ALA A 93 -2.42 1.54 -14.65
N GLY A 94 -1.97 2.64 -14.04
CA GLY A 94 -0.56 3.00 -14.00
C GLY A 94 -0.04 3.31 -12.60
N MET A 95 0.98 4.15 -12.52
CA MET A 95 1.60 4.52 -11.24
C MET A 95 0.59 5.15 -10.27
N ALA A 96 -0.34 5.98 -10.76
CA ALA A 96 -1.32 6.61 -9.90
C ALA A 96 -2.24 5.57 -9.23
N GLU A 97 -2.73 4.59 -9.99
CA GLU A 97 -3.57 3.50 -9.49
C GLU A 97 -2.81 2.63 -8.48
N LEU A 98 -1.56 2.26 -8.79
CA LEU A 98 -0.68 1.51 -7.89
C LEU A 98 -0.49 2.25 -6.55
N LEU A 99 -0.18 3.55 -6.60
CA LEU A 99 0.00 4.36 -5.39
C LEU A 99 -1.31 4.51 -4.61
N CYS A 100 -2.46 4.63 -5.28
CA CYS A 100 -3.77 4.68 -4.61
C CYS A 100 -4.04 3.40 -3.80
N ALA A 101 -3.73 2.22 -4.38
CA ALA A 101 -3.90 0.93 -3.71
C ALA A 101 -3.09 0.86 -2.40
N ILE A 102 -1.78 1.15 -2.48
CA ILE A 102 -0.88 1.10 -1.33
C ILE A 102 -1.25 2.15 -0.29
N HIS A 103 -1.60 3.37 -0.74
CA HIS A 103 -1.99 4.46 0.14
C HIS A 103 -3.22 4.10 0.97
N ALA A 104 -4.25 3.53 0.36
CA ALA A 104 -5.50 3.20 1.06
C ALA A 104 -5.25 2.25 2.24
N VAL A 105 -4.36 1.26 2.06
CA VAL A 105 -3.99 0.32 3.11
C VAL A 105 -3.14 0.99 4.20
N GLY A 106 -2.17 1.83 3.81
CA GLY A 106 -1.40 2.63 4.77
C GLY A 106 -2.25 3.60 5.60
N GLU A 107 -3.26 4.23 4.99
CA GLU A 107 -4.18 5.15 5.67
C GLU A 107 -5.01 4.44 6.74
N GLN A 108 -5.36 3.17 6.52
CA GLN A 108 -6.02 2.36 7.55
C GLN A 108 -5.15 2.23 8.80
N ALA A 109 -3.84 2.02 8.64
CA ALA A 109 -2.90 1.96 9.75
C ALA A 109 -2.73 3.33 10.44
N GLU A 110 -2.65 4.42 9.68
CA GLU A 110 -2.65 5.78 10.25
C GLU A 110 -3.92 6.05 11.09
N ALA A 111 -5.09 5.61 10.62
CA ALA A 111 -6.35 5.76 11.33
C ALA A 111 -6.37 4.98 12.66
N TRP A 112 -5.90 3.73 12.64
CA TRP A 112 -5.76 2.93 13.86
C TRP A 112 -4.76 3.54 14.84
N LEU A 113 -3.58 3.96 14.37
CA LEU A 113 -2.55 4.57 15.22
C LEU A 113 -3.09 5.82 15.93
N ARG A 114 -3.83 6.67 15.21
CA ARG A 114 -4.44 7.90 15.76
C ARG A 114 -5.48 7.59 16.84
N ARG A 115 -6.24 6.50 16.67
CA ARG A 115 -7.33 6.12 17.57
C ARG A 115 -6.89 5.17 18.69
N LEU A 116 -5.67 4.62 18.62
CA LEU A 116 -5.10 3.69 19.60
C LEU A 116 -5.25 4.16 21.06
N PRO A 117 -5.04 5.45 21.43
CA PRO A 117 -5.21 5.90 22.81
C PRO A 117 -6.66 5.87 23.31
N VAL A 118 -7.64 5.87 22.40
CA VAL A 118 -9.08 5.97 22.71
C VAL A 118 -9.76 4.60 22.59
N ASP A 119 -9.50 3.89 21.50
CA ASP A 119 -10.18 2.63 21.17
C ASP A 119 -9.39 1.40 21.64
N GLY A 120 -8.12 1.59 22.02
CA GLY A 120 -7.19 0.49 22.22
C GLY A 120 -6.76 -0.16 20.89
N PRO A 121 -6.11 -1.34 20.96
CA PRO A 121 -5.58 -2.01 19.78
C PRO A 121 -6.65 -2.39 18.75
N PRO A 122 -6.39 -2.26 17.45
CA PRO A 122 -7.29 -2.75 16.41
C PRO A 122 -7.36 -4.29 16.40
N PRO A 123 -8.34 -4.88 15.69
CA PRO A 123 -8.45 -6.33 15.57
C PRO A 123 -7.19 -6.93 14.94
N ALA A 124 -6.51 -7.85 15.65
CA ALA A 124 -5.24 -8.42 15.19
C ALA A 124 -5.35 -9.09 13.80
N ARG A 125 -6.48 -9.73 13.50
CA ARG A 125 -6.76 -10.33 12.18
C ARG A 125 -6.71 -9.32 11.03
N GLU A 126 -7.10 -8.08 11.28
CA GLU A 126 -7.14 -7.00 10.26
C GLU A 126 -5.74 -6.44 10.06
N VAL A 127 -4.98 -6.32 11.14
CA VAL A 127 -3.56 -5.91 11.09
C VAL A 127 -2.73 -6.91 10.31
N VAL A 128 -2.92 -8.22 10.53
CA VAL A 128 -2.21 -9.27 9.76
C VAL A 128 -2.49 -9.14 8.26
N LYS A 129 -3.73 -8.79 7.87
CA LYS A 129 -4.08 -8.58 6.46
C LYS A 129 -3.40 -7.34 5.87
N VAL A 130 -3.31 -6.25 6.64
CA VAL A 130 -2.57 -5.04 6.26
C VAL A 130 -1.07 -5.33 6.14
N GLU A 131 -0.50 -6.07 7.09
CA GLU A 131 0.90 -6.54 7.06
C GLU A 131 1.15 -7.40 5.82
N ALA A 132 0.23 -8.31 5.48
CA ALA A 132 0.35 -9.14 4.28
C ALA A 132 0.34 -8.32 2.97
N PHE A 133 -0.50 -7.28 2.89
CA PHE A 133 -0.55 -6.39 1.71
C PHE A 133 0.68 -5.49 1.58
N LEU A 134 1.21 -4.97 2.69
CA LEU A 134 2.30 -3.98 2.65
C LEU A 134 3.69 -4.64 2.65
N SER A 135 3.85 -5.73 3.39
CA SER A 135 5.17 -6.32 3.67
C SER A 135 5.21 -7.85 3.46
N GLY A 136 4.11 -8.49 3.06
CA GLY A 136 4.10 -9.93 2.79
C GLY A 136 4.87 -10.32 1.52
N PRO A 137 5.08 -11.62 1.26
CA PRO A 137 5.53 -12.08 -0.04
C PRO A 137 4.51 -11.74 -1.14
N GLY A 138 4.98 -11.27 -2.28
CA GLY A 138 4.15 -10.85 -3.41
C GLY A 138 3.39 -9.54 -3.15
N SER A 139 3.90 -8.68 -2.28
CA SER A 139 3.20 -7.50 -1.77
C SER A 139 3.85 -6.17 -2.22
N ALA A 140 3.42 -5.05 -1.64
CA ALA A 140 4.02 -3.74 -1.88
C ALA A 140 5.53 -3.68 -1.61
N GLU A 141 6.07 -4.50 -0.70
CA GLU A 141 7.53 -4.56 -0.47
C GLU A 141 8.28 -5.20 -1.66
N ASP A 142 7.62 -6.10 -2.39
CA ASP A 142 8.17 -6.78 -3.56
C ASP A 142 7.96 -6.01 -4.87
N LEU A 143 7.52 -4.75 -4.80
CA LEU A 143 7.23 -3.87 -5.94
C LEU A 143 8.22 -3.98 -7.09
N ARG A 144 9.53 -4.02 -6.80
CA ARG A 144 10.59 -4.13 -7.82
C ARG A 144 10.53 -5.42 -8.64
N GLN A 145 10.08 -6.52 -8.05
CA GLN A 145 10.08 -7.83 -8.66
C GLN A 145 8.96 -7.99 -9.71
N PHE A 146 7.92 -7.17 -9.64
CA PHE A 146 6.77 -7.25 -10.54
C PHE A 146 6.99 -6.64 -11.91
N PHE A 147 8.05 -5.86 -12.08
CA PHE A 147 8.33 -5.17 -13.33
C PHE A 147 9.58 -5.74 -13.98
N TYR A 148 9.40 -6.33 -15.15
CA TYR A 148 10.50 -6.71 -16.03
C TYR A 148 10.93 -5.48 -16.81
N ASP A 149 12.03 -4.83 -16.41
CA ASP A 149 12.69 -3.79 -17.20
C ASP A 149 13.60 -4.40 -18.28
#